data_AF-A0A2U2ZBD4-F1
#
_entry.id   AF-A0A2U2ZBD4-F1
#
_cell.length_a   1.000
_cell.length_b   1.000
_cell.length_c   1.000
_cell.angle_alpha   90.00
_cell.angle_beta   90.00
_cell.angle_gamma   90.00
#
_symmetry.space_group_name_H-M   'P 1'
#
loop_
_entity.id
_entity.type
_entity.pdbx_description
1 polymer ?
#
loop_
_entity_poly.entity_id
_entity_poly.type
_entity_poly.pdbx_seq_one_letter_code
_entity_poly.pdbx_strand_id
1 'polypeptide(L)'
;MLPVSETVSLSDLSNGERAVALYASDLPDGYRYKRGDDAQLVAWIIQGATRLGLDRLCRMAALEAGYRRLRALKRVTAEQKRAHAERFPDPKRDRRAGELAALVTHLASMSDEAQERGGRFLLDGPCPECNDTRQVWACWAVDVDAEWYEEGYGPCPLCGGAA
;
A
#
# COMPACT_ATOMS: atom_id res chain seq x y z
N MET A 1 -20.66 11.93 -25.45
CA MET A 1 -20.33 10.57 -24.98
C MET A 1 -20.27 10.62 -23.47
N LEU A 2 -21.15 9.91 -22.77
CA LEU A 2 -21.04 9.75 -21.32
C LEU A 2 -19.82 8.86 -21.03
N PRO A 3 -19.03 9.14 -19.97
CA PRO A 3 -17.91 8.28 -19.62
C PRO A 3 -18.47 6.89 -19.31
N VAL A 4 -17.94 5.87 -19.99
CA VAL A 4 -18.19 4.49 -19.63
C VAL A 4 -17.65 4.32 -18.22
N SER A 5 -18.54 4.15 -17.23
CA SER A 5 -18.12 3.73 -15.90
C SER A 5 -17.50 2.36 -16.04
N GLU A 6 -16.17 2.34 -16.10
CA GLU A 6 -15.39 1.13 -15.99
C GLU A 6 -15.81 0.42 -14.70
N THR A 7 -16.44 -0.74 -14.84
CA THR A 7 -16.96 -1.49 -13.71
C THR A 7 -15.79 -2.04 -12.92
N VAL A 8 -15.49 -1.43 -11.76
CA VAL A 8 -14.42 -1.89 -10.88
C VAL A 8 -14.79 -3.26 -10.28
N SER A 9 -14.03 -4.30 -10.62
CA SER A 9 -14.13 -5.61 -9.98
C SER A 9 -13.28 -5.67 -8.72
N LEU A 10 -13.77 -6.37 -7.69
CA LEU A 10 -13.01 -6.61 -6.46
C LEU A 10 -11.75 -7.44 -6.69
N SER A 11 -11.79 -8.39 -7.64
CA SER A 11 -10.64 -9.24 -7.98
C SER A 11 -9.46 -8.45 -8.51
N ASP A 12 -9.74 -7.31 -9.14
CA ASP A 12 -8.73 -6.51 -9.82
C ASP A 12 -8.09 -5.48 -8.89
N LEU A 13 -8.52 -5.46 -7.61
CA LEU A 13 -7.99 -4.60 -6.57
C LEU A 13 -7.07 -5.37 -5.63
N SER A 14 -5.86 -4.84 -5.43
CA SER A 14 -4.93 -5.32 -4.41
C SER A 14 -5.47 -5.08 -3.00
N ASN A 15 -4.92 -5.75 -1.99
CA ASN A 15 -5.34 -5.51 -0.60
C ASN A 15 -5.10 -4.05 -0.15
N GLY A 16 -4.02 -3.42 -0.63
CA GLY A 16 -3.74 -2.00 -0.38
C GLY A 16 -4.80 -1.10 -1.01
N GLU A 17 -5.22 -1.40 -2.23
CA GLU A 17 -6.28 -0.68 -2.94
C GLU A 17 -7.64 -0.88 -2.25
N ARG A 18 -7.97 -2.10 -1.82
CA ARG A 18 -9.18 -2.38 -1.03
C ARG A 18 -9.21 -1.53 0.26
N ALA A 19 -8.08 -1.37 0.94
CA ALA A 19 -7.98 -0.55 2.14
C ALA A 19 -8.21 0.95 1.86
N VAL A 20 -7.56 1.50 0.83
CA VAL A 20 -7.75 2.90 0.45
C VAL A 20 -9.18 3.16 -0.05
N ALA A 21 -9.76 2.22 -0.79
CA ALA A 21 -11.15 2.30 -1.21
C ALA A 21 -12.10 2.33 -0.01
N LEU A 22 -11.91 1.43 0.97
CA LEU A 22 -12.70 1.46 2.22
C LEU A 22 -12.54 2.78 2.97
N TYR A 23 -11.33 3.34 3.04
CA TYR A 23 -11.10 4.65 3.63
C TYR A 23 -11.94 5.73 2.95
N ALA A 24 -12.02 5.73 1.62
CA ALA A 24 -12.78 6.71 0.84
C ALA A 24 -14.29 6.43 0.73
N SER A 25 -14.75 5.27 1.18
CA SER A 25 -16.16 4.84 1.11
C SER A 25 -17.05 5.49 2.18
N ASP A 26 -18.34 5.16 2.18
CA ASP A 26 -19.28 5.57 3.25
C ASP A 26 -19.28 4.60 4.45
N LEU A 27 -18.24 3.77 4.61
CA LEU A 27 -18.00 2.96 5.81
C LEU A 27 -18.15 3.83 7.07
N PRO A 28 -19.01 3.48 8.05
CA PRO A 28 -19.13 4.25 9.29
C PRO A 28 -17.90 4.13 10.19
N ASP A 29 -17.48 5.22 10.84
CA ASP A 29 -16.27 5.24 11.70
C ASP A 29 -16.34 4.30 12.92
N GLY A 30 -17.55 3.94 13.35
CA GLY A 30 -17.82 3.01 14.45
C GLY A 30 -18.09 1.57 14.01
N TYR A 31 -17.93 1.25 12.73
CA TYR A 31 -18.36 -0.03 12.18
C TYR A 31 -17.58 -1.23 12.76
N ARG A 32 -18.34 -2.20 13.27
CA ARG A 32 -17.84 -3.49 13.77
C ARG A 32 -18.34 -4.60 12.87
N TYR A 33 -17.41 -5.19 12.13
CA TYR A 33 -17.66 -6.34 11.26
C TYR A 33 -18.32 -7.49 12.03
N LYS A 34 -19.37 -8.05 11.44
CA LYS A 34 -20.07 -9.26 11.88
C LYS A 34 -20.08 -10.28 10.75
N ARG A 35 -20.24 -11.54 11.11
CA ARG A 35 -20.42 -12.62 10.14
C ARG A 35 -21.66 -12.32 9.28
N GLY A 36 -21.50 -12.37 7.96
CA GLY A 36 -22.56 -12.05 7.00
C GLY A 36 -22.46 -10.66 6.38
N ASP A 37 -21.57 -9.80 6.88
CA ASP A 37 -21.39 -8.44 6.33
C ASP A 37 -20.50 -8.39 5.07
N ASP A 38 -20.09 -9.55 4.55
CA ASP A 38 -19.16 -9.67 3.41
C ASP A 38 -19.62 -8.84 2.20
N ALA A 39 -20.89 -9.00 1.81
CA ALA A 39 -21.46 -8.26 0.69
C ALA A 39 -21.46 -6.74 0.91
N GLN A 40 -21.72 -6.29 2.14
CA GLN A 40 -21.70 -4.87 2.49
C GLN A 40 -20.27 -4.31 2.44
N LEU A 41 -19.29 -5.09 2.89
CA LEU A 41 -17.89 -4.70 2.86
C LEU A 41 -17.38 -4.58 1.41
N VAL A 42 -17.75 -5.52 0.55
CA VAL A 42 -17.47 -5.46 -0.89
C VAL A 42 -18.15 -4.25 -1.54
N ALA A 43 -19.40 -3.96 -1.20
CA ALA A 43 -20.11 -2.79 -1.71
C ALA A 43 -19.39 -1.48 -1.36
N TRP A 44 -18.88 -1.34 -0.13
CA TRP A 44 -18.10 -0.17 0.26
C TRP A 44 -16.75 -0.08 -0.47
N ILE A 45 -16.06 -1.20 -0.70
CA ILE A 45 -14.84 -1.22 -1.52
C ILE A 45 -15.14 -0.70 -2.93
N ILE A 46 -16.14 -1.27 -3.61
CA ILE A 46 -16.49 -0.86 -4.98
C ILE A 46 -16.91 0.61 -5.00
N GLN A 47 -17.70 1.05 -4.01
CA GLN A 47 -18.11 2.45 -3.87
C GLN A 47 -16.89 3.38 -3.75
N GLY A 48 -15.96 3.07 -2.85
CA GLY A 48 -14.76 3.89 -2.63
C GLY A 48 -13.82 3.90 -3.84
N ALA A 49 -13.65 2.77 -4.50
CA ALA A 49 -12.86 2.66 -5.71
C ALA A 49 -13.47 3.47 -6.87
N THR A 50 -14.79 3.38 -7.05
CA THR A 50 -15.52 4.17 -8.05
C THR A 50 -15.42 5.67 -7.75
N ARG A 51 -15.52 6.06 -6.48
CA ARG A 51 -15.43 7.47 -6.04
C ARG A 51 -14.05 8.07 -6.29
N LEU A 52 -12.98 7.30 -6.10
CA LEU A 52 -11.61 7.77 -6.30
C LEU A 52 -11.18 7.72 -7.77
N GLY A 53 -11.67 6.72 -8.52
CA GLY A 53 -11.10 6.31 -9.80
C GLY A 53 -9.83 5.46 -9.62
N LEU A 54 -9.56 4.58 -10.59
CA LEU A 54 -8.51 3.56 -10.48
C LEU A 54 -7.11 4.17 -10.35
N ASP A 55 -6.74 5.13 -11.22
CA ASP A 55 -5.40 5.75 -11.19
C ASP A 55 -5.07 6.38 -9.83
N ARG A 56 -6.02 7.13 -9.27
CA ARG A 56 -5.84 7.78 -7.97
C ARG A 56 -5.79 6.75 -6.86
N LEU A 57 -6.64 5.71 -6.92
CA LEU A 57 -6.65 4.61 -5.97
C LEU A 57 -5.31 3.88 -5.92
N CYS A 58 -4.80 3.46 -7.08
CA CYS A 58 -3.52 2.78 -7.22
C CYS A 58 -2.37 3.64 -6.66
N ARG A 59 -2.33 4.92 -7.04
CA ARG A 59 -1.30 5.85 -6.55
C ARG A 59 -1.36 6.03 -5.03
N MET A 60 -2.54 6.23 -4.47
CA MET A 60 -2.71 6.37 -3.03
C MET A 60 -2.33 5.08 -2.28
N ALA A 61 -2.71 3.92 -2.80
CA ALA A 61 -2.34 2.62 -2.23
C ALA A 61 -0.82 2.39 -2.25
N ALA A 62 -0.14 2.75 -3.34
CA ALA A 62 1.31 2.64 -3.43
C ALA A 62 2.03 3.57 -2.45
N LEU A 63 1.55 4.81 -2.26
CA LEU A 63 2.11 5.75 -1.29
C LEU A 63 1.85 5.32 0.17
N GLU A 64 0.66 4.78 0.44
CA GLU A 64 0.31 4.18 1.73
C GLU A 64 1.22 2.98 2.06
N ALA A 65 1.46 2.10 1.09
CA ALA A 65 2.36 0.96 1.22
C ALA A 65 3.81 1.42 1.52
N GLY A 66 4.31 2.44 0.82
CA GLY A 66 5.63 3.00 1.04
C GLY A 66 5.78 3.61 2.43
N TYR A 67 4.79 4.39 2.87
CA TYR A 67 4.77 4.94 4.23
C TYR A 67 4.78 3.85 5.30
N ARG A 68 3.96 2.79 5.14
CA ARG A 68 3.93 1.65 6.08
C ARG A 68 5.27 0.92 6.12
N ARG A 69 5.93 0.72 4.98
CA ARG A 69 7.27 0.10 4.89
C ARG A 69 8.32 0.95 5.63
N LEU A 70 8.36 2.25 5.37
CA LEU A 70 9.27 3.16 6.07
C LEU A 70 9.01 3.21 7.58
N ARG A 71 7.73 3.17 7.97
CA ARG A 71 7.33 3.18 9.38
C ARG A 71 7.78 1.93 10.10
N ALA A 72 7.63 0.75 9.49
CA ALA A 72 8.12 -0.51 10.04
C ALA A 72 9.64 -0.48 10.28
N LEU A 73 10.38 0.18 9.40
CA LEU A 73 11.83 0.33 9.49
C LEU A 73 12.29 1.54 10.31
N LYS A 74 11.36 2.30 10.90
CA LYS A 74 11.65 3.54 11.66
C LYS A 74 12.44 4.59 10.85
N ARG A 75 12.19 4.69 9.54
CA ARG A 75 12.87 5.60 8.59
C ARG A 75 11.98 6.71 8.02
N VAL A 76 10.77 6.91 8.56
CA VAL A 76 9.85 7.95 8.11
C VAL A 76 10.41 9.34 8.40
N THR A 77 10.52 10.18 7.37
CA THR A 77 10.88 11.60 7.50
C THR A 77 9.70 12.46 7.96
N ALA A 78 9.97 13.67 8.45
CA ALA A 78 8.92 14.61 8.82
C ALA A 78 8.01 14.99 7.62
N GLU A 79 8.60 15.12 6.43
CA GLU A 79 7.87 15.39 5.19
C GLU A 79 6.93 14.25 4.82
N GLN A 80 7.39 13.01 4.87
CA GLN A 80 6.58 11.81 4.62
C GLN A 80 5.44 11.67 5.62
N LYS A 81 5.70 11.96 6.90
CA LYS A 81 4.67 11.97 7.94
C LYS A 81 3.59 13.01 7.66
N ARG A 82 3.97 14.21 7.22
CA ARG A 82 3.03 15.27 6.84
C ARG A 82 2.21 14.87 5.62
N ALA A 83 2.85 14.38 4.56
CA ALA A 83 2.17 13.97 3.33
C ALA A 83 1.17 12.82 3.57
N HIS A 84 1.51 11.84 4.40
CA HIS A 84 0.58 10.78 4.79
C HIS A 84 -0.60 11.33 5.61
N ALA A 85 -0.36 12.22 6.58
CA ALA A 85 -1.44 12.83 7.37
C ALA A 85 -2.38 13.72 6.54
N GLU A 86 -1.88 14.37 5.48
CA GLU A 86 -2.72 15.12 4.54
C GLU A 86 -3.61 14.22 3.70
N ARG A 87 -3.11 13.04 3.28
CA ARG A 87 -3.91 12.06 2.53
C ARG A 87 -4.87 11.26 3.40
N PHE A 88 -4.47 10.94 4.63
CA PHE A 88 -5.21 10.11 5.58
C PHE A 88 -5.33 10.84 6.94
N PRO A 89 -6.15 11.92 7.01
CA PRO A 89 -6.27 12.75 8.21
C PRO A 89 -6.88 12.03 9.42
N ASP A 90 -7.66 10.97 9.18
CA ASP A 90 -8.18 10.10 10.25
C ASP A 90 -7.37 8.80 10.36
N PRO A 91 -6.42 8.71 11.31
CA PRO A 91 -5.59 7.52 11.48
C PRO A 91 -6.36 6.31 12.04
N LYS A 92 -7.49 6.52 12.73
CA LYS A 92 -8.31 5.41 13.22
C LYS A 92 -9.04 4.75 12.07
N ARG A 93 -9.58 5.57 11.16
CA ARG A 93 -10.24 5.11 9.95
C ARG A 93 -9.28 4.42 9.00
N ASP A 94 -8.08 4.96 8.78
CA ASP A 94 -7.04 4.31 7.96
C ASP A 94 -6.68 2.92 8.49
N ARG A 95 -6.35 2.84 9.79
CA ARG A 95 -6.08 1.54 10.43
C ARG A 95 -7.26 0.58 10.25
N ARG A 96 -8.49 1.05 10.49
CA ARG A 96 -9.69 0.23 10.41
C ARG A 96 -9.96 -0.27 9.00
N ALA A 97 -9.79 0.58 8.01
CA ALA A 97 -9.94 0.21 6.61
C ALA A 97 -8.91 -0.85 6.20
N GLY A 98 -7.67 -0.75 6.69
CA GLY A 98 -6.65 -1.78 6.49
C GLY A 98 -6.99 -3.13 7.13
N GLU A 99 -7.47 -3.13 8.38
CA GLU A 99 -7.92 -4.35 9.06
C GLU A 99 -9.07 -5.04 8.31
N LEU A 100 -10.06 -4.26 7.87
CA LEU A 100 -11.23 -4.79 7.16
C LEU A 100 -10.86 -5.29 5.76
N ALA A 101 -10.00 -4.59 5.03
CA ALA A 101 -9.50 -5.05 3.73
C ALA A 101 -8.79 -6.41 3.83
N ALA A 102 -8.00 -6.62 4.89
CA ALA A 102 -7.31 -7.88 5.12
C ALA A 102 -8.30 -9.06 5.26
N LEU A 103 -9.46 -8.86 5.89
CA LEU A 103 -10.50 -9.90 5.98
C LEU A 103 -11.02 -10.31 4.60
N VAL A 104 -11.15 -9.36 3.66
CA VAL A 104 -11.64 -9.61 2.30
C VAL A 104 -10.67 -10.45 1.47
N THR A 105 -9.38 -10.46 1.82
CA THR A 105 -8.39 -11.28 1.13
C THR A 105 -8.71 -12.78 1.22
N HIS A 106 -9.39 -13.22 2.29
CA HIS A 106 -9.87 -14.60 2.42
C HIS A 106 -11.19 -14.88 1.68
N LEU A 107 -11.93 -13.83 1.30
CA LEU A 107 -13.25 -13.93 0.66
C LEU A 107 -13.17 -13.85 -0.85
N ALA A 108 -12.20 -13.10 -1.38
CA ALA A 108 -12.00 -12.89 -2.80
C ALA A 108 -10.53 -12.93 -3.15
N SER A 109 -10.18 -13.79 -4.11
CA SER A 109 -8.86 -13.80 -4.74
C SER A 109 -8.54 -12.46 -5.38
N MET A 110 -7.26 -12.22 -5.59
CA MET A 110 -6.75 -11.11 -6.40
C MET A 110 -6.28 -11.69 -7.73
N SER A 111 -6.42 -10.94 -8.82
CA SER A 111 -5.73 -11.24 -10.07
C SER A 111 -4.22 -11.09 -9.90
N ASP A 112 -3.46 -11.74 -10.79
CA ASP A 112 -1.99 -11.66 -10.77
C ASP A 112 -1.53 -10.21 -10.96
N GLU A 113 -2.21 -9.45 -11.82
CA GLU A 113 -1.91 -8.03 -12.06
C GLU A 113 -2.19 -7.17 -10.82
N ALA A 114 -3.26 -7.45 -10.08
CA ALA A 114 -3.57 -6.76 -8.83
C ALA A 114 -2.54 -7.11 -7.74
N GLN A 115 -2.11 -8.37 -7.68
CA GLN A 115 -1.09 -8.82 -6.75
C GLN A 115 0.27 -8.18 -7.04
N GLU A 116 0.71 -8.16 -8.30
CA GLU A 116 1.96 -7.53 -8.71
C GLU A 116 1.95 -6.03 -8.39
N ARG A 117 0.87 -5.33 -8.77
CA ARG A 117 0.72 -3.90 -8.47
C ARG A 117 0.68 -3.60 -6.98
N GLY A 118 0.07 -4.48 -6.18
CA GLY A 118 0.04 -4.38 -4.72
C GLY A 118 1.42 -4.56 -4.07
N GLY A 119 2.36 -5.21 -4.75
CA GLY A 119 3.76 -5.33 -4.31
C GLY A 119 4.59 -4.07 -4.53
N ARG A 120 4.13 -3.17 -5.42
CA ARG A 120 4.80 -1.90 -5.72
C ARG A 120 4.42 -0.84 -4.70
N PHE A 121 5.34 0.06 -4.39
CA PHE A 121 5.10 1.20 -3.52
C PHE A 121 5.78 2.46 -4.05
N LEU A 122 5.32 3.61 -3.56
CA LEU A 122 5.87 4.91 -3.84
C LEU A 122 6.27 5.58 -2.52
N LEU A 123 7.26 6.46 -2.57
CA LEU A 123 7.67 7.27 -1.42
C LEU A 123 7.26 8.73 -1.64
N ASP A 124 6.92 9.41 -0.56
CA ASP A 124 6.83 10.87 -0.59
C ASP A 124 8.23 11.46 -0.49
N GLY A 125 8.69 12.04 -1.60
CA GLY A 125 10.04 12.57 -1.71
C GLY A 125 11.10 11.47 -1.85
N PRO A 126 12.38 11.85 -1.72
CA PRO A 126 13.47 10.93 -1.96
C PRO A 126 13.55 9.84 -0.90
N CYS A 127 14.07 8.69 -1.29
CA CYS A 127 14.34 7.61 -0.37
C CYS A 127 15.31 8.06 0.74
N PRO A 128 14.96 7.87 2.02
CA PRO A 128 15.78 8.36 3.14
C PRO A 128 17.11 7.60 3.31
N GLU A 129 17.29 6.44 2.66
CA GLU A 129 18.55 5.67 2.69
C GLU A 129 19.43 5.94 1.47
N CYS A 130 18.82 5.97 0.28
CA CYS A 130 19.55 6.05 -0.99
C CYS A 130 19.54 7.44 -1.61
N ASN A 131 18.70 8.37 -1.14
CA ASN A 131 18.41 9.64 -1.82
C ASN A 131 18.14 9.44 -3.33
N ASP A 132 17.32 8.42 -3.63
CA ASP A 132 16.93 7.95 -4.97
C ASP A 132 18.04 7.43 -5.89
N THR A 133 19.27 7.21 -5.39
CA THR A 133 20.33 6.56 -6.18
C THR A 133 20.05 5.09 -6.47
N ARG A 134 19.05 4.49 -5.80
CA ARG A 134 18.70 3.06 -5.85
C ARG A 134 19.79 2.10 -5.39
N GLN A 135 20.90 2.63 -4.90
CA GLN A 135 22.02 1.84 -4.40
C GLN A 135 22.48 2.38 -3.06
N VAL A 136 22.98 1.48 -2.21
CA VAL A 136 23.64 1.84 -0.94
C VAL A 136 24.95 1.10 -0.87
N TRP A 137 25.96 1.74 -0.28
CA TRP A 137 27.17 1.03 0.11
C TRP A 137 26.83 0.11 1.28
N ALA A 138 27.17 -1.17 1.19
CA ALA A 138 27.11 -2.06 2.33
C ALA A 138 28.20 -3.13 2.29
N CYS A 139 28.38 -3.78 3.44
CA CYS A 139 29.20 -4.97 3.59
C CYS A 139 28.26 -6.16 3.78
N TRP A 140 28.35 -7.14 2.90
CA TRP A 140 27.53 -8.35 2.93
C TRP A 140 28.40 -9.53 3.33
N ALA A 141 27.91 -10.34 4.27
CA ALA A 141 28.49 -11.66 4.48
C ALA A 141 28.09 -12.54 3.28
N VAL A 142 29.07 -13.22 2.68
CA VAL A 142 28.83 -14.07 1.49
C VAL A 142 28.02 -15.32 1.87
N ASP A 143 28.16 -15.78 3.12
CA ASP A 143 27.34 -16.81 3.74
C ASP A 143 27.25 -16.60 5.27
N VAL A 144 26.46 -17.43 5.95
CA VAL A 144 26.17 -17.32 7.40
C VAL A 144 27.39 -17.61 8.30
N ASP A 145 28.40 -18.30 7.76
CA ASP A 145 29.62 -18.74 8.43
C ASP A 145 30.87 -18.04 7.86
N ALA A 146 30.70 -17.05 6.98
CA ALA A 146 31.78 -16.42 6.24
C ALA A 146 32.66 -15.57 7.16
N GLU A 147 33.98 -15.85 7.14
CA GLU A 147 34.99 -15.06 7.84
C GLU A 147 35.40 -13.79 7.07
N TRP A 148 34.84 -13.56 5.87
CA TRP A 148 35.10 -12.39 5.04
C TRP A 148 33.82 -11.77 4.49
N TYR A 149 33.89 -10.46 4.27
CA TYR A 149 32.79 -9.64 3.78
C TYR A 149 33.12 -9.12 2.38
N GLU A 150 32.11 -9.05 1.52
CA GLU A 150 32.19 -8.28 0.28
C GLU A 150 31.67 -6.86 0.55
N GLU A 151 32.41 -5.85 0.07
CA GLU A 151 32.01 -4.45 0.17
C GLU A 151 31.70 -3.88 -1.22
N GLY A 152 30.62 -3.12 -1.32
CA GLY A 152 30.30 -2.42 -2.56
C GLY A 152 28.92 -1.79 -2.56
N TYR A 153 28.56 -1.22 -3.71
CA TYR A 153 27.22 -0.71 -3.95
C TYR A 153 26.28 -1.85 -4.31
N GLY A 154 25.28 -2.08 -3.45
CA GLY A 154 24.19 -3.02 -3.70
C GLY A 154 22.85 -2.31 -3.81
N PRO A 155 21.79 -3.03 -4.21
CA PRO A 155 20.46 -2.46 -4.31
C PRO A 155 20.00 -1.94 -2.95
N CYS A 156 19.45 -0.73 -2.93
CA CYS A 156 18.91 -0.19 -1.68
C CYS A 156 17.75 -1.08 -1.18
N PRO A 157 17.76 -1.50 0.10
CA PRO A 157 16.69 -2.35 0.64
C PRO A 157 15.31 -1.66 0.69
N LEU A 158 15.30 -0.32 0.57
CA LEU A 158 14.09 0.48 0.53
C LEU A 158 13.60 0.82 -0.87
N CYS A 159 14.50 1.09 -1.82
CA CYS A 159 14.16 1.72 -3.11
C CYS A 159 14.74 0.97 -4.32
N GLY A 160 15.56 -0.07 -4.09
CA GLY A 160 16.38 -0.76 -5.10
C GLY A 160 15.87 -2.13 -5.54
N GLY A 161 14.73 -2.60 -4.99
CA GLY A 161 14.01 -3.76 -5.50
C GLY A 161 13.08 -3.36 -6.67
N ALA A 162 12.99 -4.23 -7.68
CA ALA A 162 12.33 -4.01 -8.97
C ALA A 162 10.99 -3.25 -8.89
N ALA A 163 10.87 -2.23 -9.75
CA ALA A 163 9.60 -1.58 -10.08
C ALA A 163 8.78 -2.48 -11.00
#